data_AF-A0A969MID3-F1
#
_entry.id   AF-A0A969MID3-F1
#
_cell.length_a   1.000
_cell.length_b   1.000
_cell.length_c   1.000
_cell.angle_alpha   90.00
_cell.angle_beta   90.00
_cell.angle_gamma   90.00
#
_symmetry.space_group_name_H-M   'P 1'
#
loop_
_entity.id
_entity.type
_entity.pdbx_description
1 polymer ?
#
loop_
_entity_poly.entity_id
_entity_poly.type
_entity_poly.pdbx_seq_one_letter_code
_entity_poly.pdbx_strand_id
1 'polypeptide(L)'
;MKTIKEYCEKARSLGACKQGISKAAGMTVDEIIYRWPVWAVRVAACDMSRDQLMAAIQRDGHAIAYMSAEERTEAVCLAAVGQCGEVIQYLTRKQQSGAVCRAAVRQCGDAIRHLSTKQQSGAVCLAAVSQCGDAIRHLSTAQRSEAVCLAAVRQDGRAICHLTVKQRSEAVCLAAVRQDGHAIACMSAEERTEAICLAAVHRDSYAIEYLTLKQRTKAVRLAAGVRL
;
A
#
# COMPACT_ATOMS: atom_id res chain seq x y z
N MET A 1 -17.56 -9.67 -28.55
CA MET A 1 -16.31 -9.16 -27.95
C MET A 1 -15.21 -10.15 -28.24
N LYS A 2 -14.20 -9.77 -29.03
CA LYS A 2 -13.07 -10.68 -29.32
C LYS A 2 -12.24 -10.90 -28.06
N THR A 3 -11.85 -12.14 -27.82
CA THR A 3 -11.15 -12.53 -26.59
C THR A 3 -9.68 -12.12 -26.64
N ILE A 4 -9.05 -11.90 -25.48
CA ILE A 4 -7.62 -11.53 -25.36
C ILE A 4 -6.71 -12.50 -26.14
N LYS A 5 -7.11 -13.77 -26.24
CA LYS A 5 -6.40 -14.83 -26.96
C LYS A 5 -6.34 -14.59 -28.47
N GLU A 6 -7.45 -14.19 -29.08
CA GLU A 6 -7.55 -13.91 -30.52
C GLU A 6 -6.68 -12.71 -30.93
N TYR A 7 -6.55 -11.72 -30.05
CA TYR A 7 -5.69 -10.56 -30.30
C TYR A 7 -4.19 -10.89 -30.19
N CYS A 8 -3.80 -11.73 -29.22
CA CYS A 8 -2.43 -12.23 -29.09
C CYS A 8 -2.03 -13.14 -30.26
N GLU A 9 -2.94 -13.97 -30.75
CA GLU A 9 -2.72 -14.84 -31.91
C GLU A 9 -2.55 -14.03 -33.19
N LYS A 10 -3.37 -12.99 -33.39
CA LYS A 10 -3.25 -12.08 -34.54
C LYS A 10 -1.96 -11.25 -34.51
N ALA A 11 -1.52 -10.82 -33.33
CA ALA A 11 -0.24 -10.13 -33.17
C ALA A 11 0.97 -11.05 -33.47
N ARG A 12 0.90 -12.33 -33.08
CA ARG A 12 1.93 -13.31 -33.41
C ARG A 12 1.94 -13.67 -34.89
N SER A 13 0.78 -13.79 -35.53
CA SER A 13 0.67 -14.14 -36.96
C SER A 13 1.23 -13.05 -37.88
N LEU A 14 1.30 -11.80 -37.41
CA LEU A 14 1.82 -10.65 -38.16
C LEU A 14 3.35 -10.47 -38.04
N GLY A 15 4.09 -11.39 -37.41
CA GLY A 15 5.55 -11.27 -37.28
C GLY A 15 6.00 -10.09 -36.40
N ALA A 16 5.11 -9.57 -35.55
CA ALA A 16 5.26 -8.32 -34.80
C ALA A 16 6.39 -8.30 -33.74
N CYS A 17 7.13 -9.39 -33.57
CA CYS A 17 8.24 -9.45 -32.63
C CYS A 17 9.47 -8.62 -33.08
N LYS A 18 9.51 -8.13 -34.33
CA LYS A 18 10.60 -7.28 -34.85
C LYS A 18 10.16 -5.94 -35.48
N GLN A 19 8.89 -5.73 -35.85
CA GLN A 19 8.46 -4.55 -36.61
C GLN A 19 7.42 -3.64 -35.94
N GLY A 20 6.96 -3.96 -34.72
CA GLY A 20 5.93 -3.18 -34.03
C GLY A 20 4.51 -3.39 -34.60
N ILE A 21 3.50 -3.45 -33.73
CA ILE A 21 2.10 -3.69 -34.16
C ILE A 21 1.53 -2.52 -34.98
N SER A 22 1.97 -1.28 -34.77
CA SER A 22 1.47 -0.10 -35.49
C SER A 22 1.64 -0.25 -37.01
N LYS A 23 2.84 -0.68 -37.44
CA LYS A 23 3.15 -0.98 -38.86
C LYS A 23 2.43 -2.22 -39.37
N ALA A 24 2.23 -3.23 -38.52
CA ALA A 24 1.60 -4.49 -38.90
C ALA A 24 0.06 -4.44 -38.95
N ALA A 25 -0.57 -3.55 -38.18
CA ALA A 25 -2.03 -3.46 -38.05
C ALA A 25 -2.64 -2.21 -38.72
N GLY A 26 -1.83 -1.27 -39.20
CA GLY A 26 -2.30 -0.04 -39.84
C GLY A 26 -3.03 0.92 -38.90
N MET A 27 -2.84 0.79 -37.59
CA MET A 27 -3.45 1.63 -36.55
C MET A 27 -2.48 2.72 -36.11
N THR A 28 -3.01 3.88 -35.72
CA THR A 28 -2.17 4.95 -35.15
C THR A 28 -1.82 4.63 -33.70
N VAL A 29 -0.69 5.16 -33.20
CA VAL A 29 -0.29 4.99 -31.80
C VAL A 29 -1.34 5.59 -30.84
N ASP A 30 -2.03 6.66 -31.26
CA ASP A 30 -3.11 7.27 -30.48
C ASP A 30 -4.30 6.31 -30.34
N GLU A 31 -4.71 5.62 -31.40
CA GLU A 31 -5.76 4.60 -31.30
C GLU A 31 -5.40 3.48 -30.33
N ILE A 32 -4.11 3.10 -30.26
CA ILE A 32 -3.62 2.07 -29.33
C ILE A 32 -3.67 2.59 -27.88
N ILE A 33 -3.26 3.84 -27.63
CA ILE A 33 -3.29 4.43 -26.27
C ILE A 33 -4.72 4.61 -25.76
N TYR A 34 -5.64 5.08 -26.61
CA TYR A 34 -6.98 5.49 -26.18
C TYR A 34 -8.01 4.36 -26.19
N ARG A 35 -7.79 3.30 -26.98
CA ARG A 35 -8.81 2.25 -27.20
C ARG A 35 -8.41 0.88 -26.63
N TRP A 36 -7.15 0.67 -26.23
CA TRP A 36 -6.65 -0.64 -25.81
C TRP A 36 -6.00 -0.65 -24.41
N PRO A 37 -5.92 -1.82 -23.75
CA PRO A 37 -5.26 -1.95 -22.46
C PRO A 37 -3.74 -1.75 -22.54
N VAL A 38 -3.12 -1.39 -21.42
CA VAL A 38 -1.71 -1.00 -21.29
C VAL A 38 -0.71 -2.10 -21.69
N TRP A 39 -1.10 -3.37 -21.77
CA TRP A 39 -0.24 -4.42 -22.34
C TRP A 39 -0.09 -4.32 -23.88
N ALA A 40 -1.02 -3.67 -24.58
CA ALA A 40 -0.89 -3.38 -26.01
C ALA A 40 0.21 -2.34 -26.27
N VAL A 41 0.42 -1.42 -25.33
CA VAL A 41 1.53 -0.45 -25.31
C VAL A 41 2.88 -1.17 -25.32
N ARG A 42 3.00 -2.32 -24.64
CA ARG A 42 4.23 -3.15 -24.64
C ARG A 42 4.71 -3.54 -26.03
N VAL A 43 3.80 -3.66 -26.99
CA VAL A 43 4.12 -4.10 -28.37
C VAL A 43 4.30 -2.92 -29.33
N ALA A 44 3.84 -1.73 -28.93
CA ALA A 44 4.03 -0.49 -29.68
C ALA A 44 5.21 0.36 -29.15
N ALA A 45 5.72 0.07 -27.96
CA ALA A 45 6.71 0.89 -27.24
C ALA A 45 8.00 1.19 -28.04
N CYS A 46 8.38 0.33 -29.00
CA CYS A 46 9.54 0.58 -29.86
C CYS A 46 9.37 1.76 -30.84
N ASP A 47 8.13 2.21 -31.11
CA ASP A 47 7.81 3.28 -32.06
C ASP A 47 7.18 4.52 -31.39
N MET A 48 7.08 4.58 -30.06
CA MET A 48 6.37 5.68 -29.36
C MET A 48 7.28 6.89 -29.08
N SER A 49 6.74 8.10 -29.27
CA SER A 49 7.42 9.33 -28.85
C SER A 49 7.33 9.55 -27.33
N ARG A 50 8.20 10.40 -26.79
CA ARG A 50 8.18 10.80 -25.38
C ARG A 50 6.82 11.34 -24.95
N ASP A 51 6.17 12.16 -25.78
CA ASP A 51 4.88 12.78 -25.44
C ASP A 51 3.75 11.74 -25.38
N GLN A 52 3.79 10.75 -26.26
CA GLN A 52 2.85 9.63 -26.26
C GLN A 52 3.03 8.74 -25.02
N LEU A 53 4.27 8.48 -24.62
CA LEU A 53 4.58 7.76 -23.37
C LEU A 53 4.11 8.54 -22.14
N MET A 54 4.26 9.86 -22.14
CA MET A 54 3.75 10.72 -21.07
C MET A 54 2.22 10.69 -20.99
N ALA A 55 1.52 10.74 -22.12
CA ALA A 55 0.06 10.60 -22.16
C ALA A 55 -0.39 9.22 -21.64
N ALA A 56 0.36 8.15 -21.95
CA ALA A 56 0.10 6.83 -21.41
C ALA A 56 0.30 6.76 -19.89
N ILE A 57 1.38 7.36 -19.36
CA ILE A 57 1.66 7.42 -17.91
C ILE A 57 0.58 8.17 -17.15
N GLN A 58 0.05 9.25 -17.73
CA GLN A 58 -1.05 10.01 -17.12
C GLN A 58 -2.34 9.18 -16.98
N ARG A 59 -2.53 8.15 -17.80
CA ARG A 59 -3.68 7.23 -17.70
C ARG A 59 -3.39 6.04 -16.80
N ASP A 60 -2.19 5.46 -16.91
CA ASP A 60 -1.73 4.36 -16.07
C ASP A 60 -0.24 4.51 -15.77
N GLY A 61 0.09 4.69 -14.49
CA GLY A 61 1.46 4.80 -14.01
C GLY A 61 2.35 3.60 -14.37
N HIS A 62 1.79 2.41 -14.61
CA HIS A 62 2.54 1.22 -15.03
C HIS A 62 3.19 1.37 -16.41
N ALA A 63 2.73 2.32 -17.23
CA ALA A 63 3.34 2.60 -18.53
C ALA A 63 4.81 3.02 -18.44
N ILE A 64 5.28 3.49 -17.27
CA ILE A 64 6.70 3.82 -17.05
C ILE A 64 7.63 2.62 -17.25
N ALA A 65 7.13 1.39 -17.09
CA ALA A 65 7.91 0.18 -17.29
C ALA A 65 8.42 0.04 -18.74
N TYR A 66 7.75 0.69 -19.70
CA TYR A 66 8.11 0.68 -21.11
C TYR A 66 9.11 1.77 -21.50
N MET A 67 9.32 2.78 -20.66
CA MET A 67 10.34 3.80 -20.90
C MET A 67 11.73 3.23 -20.62
N SER A 68 12.72 3.64 -21.42
CA SER A 68 14.13 3.39 -21.12
C SER A 68 14.53 4.03 -19.79
N ALA A 69 15.59 3.52 -19.15
CA ALA A 69 15.99 4.03 -17.83
C ALA A 69 16.48 5.49 -17.91
N GLU A 70 17.02 5.88 -19.07
CA GLU A 70 17.59 7.18 -19.37
C GLU A 70 16.51 8.27 -19.50
N GLU A 71 15.31 7.92 -19.97
CA GLU A 71 14.20 8.86 -20.15
C GLU A 71 13.39 9.11 -18.88
N ARG A 72 13.53 8.23 -17.88
CA ARG A 72 12.85 8.31 -16.58
C ARG A 72 13.50 9.38 -15.69
N THR A 73 13.18 10.63 -16.00
CA THR A 73 13.49 11.76 -15.12
C THR A 73 12.65 11.71 -13.84
N GLU A 74 13.04 12.47 -12.82
CA GLU A 74 12.29 12.55 -11.56
C GLU A 74 10.84 13.00 -11.78
N ALA A 75 10.60 13.97 -12.66
CA ALA A 75 9.25 14.45 -12.98
C ALA A 75 8.35 13.34 -13.58
N VAL A 76 8.91 12.50 -14.44
CA VAL A 76 8.22 11.35 -15.04
C VAL A 76 7.90 10.31 -13.96
N CYS A 77 8.85 10.02 -13.08
CA CYS A 77 8.65 9.10 -11.97
C CYS A 77 7.57 9.61 -11.00
N LEU A 78 7.56 10.91 -10.69
CA LEU A 78 6.54 11.53 -9.85
C LEU A 78 5.16 11.47 -10.49
N ALA A 79 5.05 11.72 -11.80
CA ALA A 79 3.79 11.60 -12.53
C ALA A 79 3.24 10.17 -12.49
N ALA A 80 4.09 9.18 -12.73
CA ALA A 80 3.70 7.78 -12.72
C ALA A 80 3.30 7.29 -11.32
N VAL A 81 4.08 7.65 -10.29
CA VAL A 81 3.80 7.32 -8.90
C VAL A 81 2.54 8.02 -8.39
N GLY A 82 2.26 9.24 -8.86
CA GLY A 82 1.03 9.96 -8.56
C GLY A 82 -0.23 9.24 -9.05
N GLN A 83 -0.14 8.46 -10.14
CA GLN A 83 -1.23 7.61 -10.60
C GLN A 83 -1.31 6.30 -9.83
N CYS A 84 -0.18 5.65 -9.57
CA CYS A 84 -0.14 4.41 -8.80
C CYS A 84 1.16 4.29 -7.98
N GLY A 85 1.03 4.23 -6.66
CA GLY A 85 2.17 4.14 -5.75
C GLY A 85 3.03 2.86 -5.93
N GLU A 86 2.42 1.76 -6.37
CA GLU A 86 3.12 0.48 -6.62
C GLU A 86 4.13 0.54 -7.77
N VAL A 87 4.04 1.56 -8.62
CA VAL A 87 4.97 1.79 -9.73
C VAL A 87 6.43 1.87 -9.27
N ILE A 88 6.65 2.24 -8.01
CA ILE A 88 7.99 2.31 -7.42
C ILE A 88 8.79 1.00 -7.52
N GLN A 89 8.12 -0.14 -7.71
CA GLN A 89 8.74 -1.44 -7.93
C GLN A 89 9.52 -1.55 -9.25
N TYR A 90 9.16 -0.74 -10.26
CA TYR A 90 9.83 -0.71 -11.57
C TYR A 90 10.96 0.34 -11.63
N LEU A 91 11.08 1.17 -10.60
CA LEU A 91 12.09 2.22 -10.53
C LEU A 91 13.40 1.68 -10.00
N THR A 92 14.50 2.08 -10.63
CA THR A 92 15.84 1.77 -10.12
C THR A 92 16.13 2.57 -8.85
N ARG A 93 17.11 2.12 -8.05
CA ARG A 93 17.50 2.82 -6.81
C ARG A 93 17.90 4.28 -7.03
N LYS A 94 18.46 4.62 -8.19
CA LYS A 94 18.84 6.00 -8.57
C LYS A 94 17.62 6.89 -8.80
N GLN A 95 16.50 6.31 -9.27
CA GLN A 95 15.25 7.03 -9.57
C GLN A 95 14.35 7.19 -8.34
N GLN A 96 14.55 6.37 -7.31
CA GLN A 96 13.84 6.44 -6.04
C GLN A 96 14.40 7.59 -5.17
N SER A 97 14.19 8.84 -5.60
CA SER A 97 14.50 10.02 -4.80
C SER A 97 13.63 10.05 -3.54
N GLY A 98 14.02 10.86 -2.55
CA GLY A 98 13.20 11.05 -1.35
C GLY A 98 11.80 11.60 -1.67
N ALA A 99 11.65 12.41 -2.73
CA ALA A 99 10.36 12.92 -3.16
C ALA A 99 9.49 11.82 -3.79
N VAL A 100 10.07 11.00 -4.67
CA VAL A 100 9.38 9.86 -5.30
C VAL A 100 8.94 8.84 -4.25
N CYS A 101 9.79 8.51 -3.29
CA CYS A 101 9.45 7.59 -2.20
C CYS A 101 8.28 8.12 -1.35
N ARG A 102 8.30 9.42 -1.00
CA ARG A 102 7.21 10.05 -0.24
C ARG A 102 5.90 10.09 -1.04
N ALA A 103 5.96 10.39 -2.33
CA ALA A 103 4.78 10.38 -3.19
C ALA A 103 4.18 8.97 -3.26
N ALA A 104 5.02 7.94 -3.40
CA ALA A 104 4.59 6.55 -3.50
C ALA A 104 3.85 6.08 -2.24
N VAL A 105 4.42 6.32 -1.06
CA VAL A 105 3.78 5.90 0.20
C VAL A 105 2.52 6.69 0.53
N ARG A 106 2.42 7.95 0.06
CA ARG A 106 1.19 8.74 0.19
C ARG A 106 0.07 8.21 -0.70
N GLN A 107 0.42 7.69 -1.88
CA GLN A 107 -0.55 7.12 -2.80
C GLN A 107 -0.94 5.68 -2.40
N CYS A 108 0.02 4.88 -1.95
CA CYS A 108 -0.18 3.51 -1.49
C CYS A 108 0.76 3.24 -0.32
N GLY A 109 0.24 3.07 0.90
CA GLY A 109 1.07 2.81 2.08
C GLY A 109 1.93 1.55 1.94
N ASP A 110 1.44 0.53 1.23
CA ASP A 110 2.14 -0.74 0.99
C ASP A 110 3.34 -0.60 0.05
N ALA A 111 3.47 0.52 -0.69
CA ALA A 111 4.61 0.79 -1.55
C ALA A 111 5.94 0.81 -0.78
N ILE A 112 5.89 1.00 0.55
CA ILE A 112 7.05 0.95 1.44
C ILE A 112 7.80 -0.39 1.38
N ARG A 113 7.14 -1.48 0.97
CA ARG A 113 7.74 -2.82 0.80
C ARG A 113 8.84 -2.88 -0.26
N HIS A 114 8.82 -1.94 -1.22
CA HIS A 114 9.80 -1.86 -2.30
C HIS A 114 10.97 -0.91 -1.99
N LEU A 115 10.83 -0.12 -0.92
CA LEU A 115 11.85 0.83 -0.50
C LEU A 115 13.00 0.11 0.21
N SER A 116 14.22 0.61 0.00
CA SER A 116 15.36 0.17 0.80
C SER A 116 15.28 0.77 2.20
N THR A 117 15.95 0.13 3.17
CA THR A 117 16.06 0.64 4.54
C THR A 117 16.63 2.06 4.59
N LYS A 118 17.52 2.43 3.66
CA LYS A 118 18.08 3.79 3.53
C LYS A 118 17.05 4.85 3.10
N GLN A 119 16.01 4.45 2.37
CA GLN A 119 14.96 5.35 1.88
C GLN A 119 13.76 5.46 2.83
N GLN A 120 13.62 4.49 3.72
CA GLN A 120 12.62 4.46 4.78
C GLN A 120 13.04 5.39 5.94
N SER A 121 13.04 6.69 5.68
CA SER A 121 13.20 7.70 6.72
C SER A 121 11.97 7.72 7.64
N GLY A 122 12.11 8.26 8.86
CA GLY A 122 10.99 8.34 9.81
C GLY A 122 9.75 9.01 9.22
N ALA A 123 9.92 10.04 8.37
CA ALA A 123 8.81 10.70 7.69
C ALA A 123 8.12 9.81 6.64
N VAL A 124 8.88 8.97 5.92
CA VAL A 124 8.33 8.01 4.95
C VAL A 124 7.59 6.89 5.67
N CYS A 125 8.17 6.35 6.74
CA CYS A 125 7.52 5.34 7.58
C CYS A 125 6.21 5.85 8.16
N LEU A 126 6.21 7.07 8.71
CA LEU A 126 5.03 7.70 9.29
C LEU A 126 3.94 7.94 8.24
N ALA A 127 4.32 8.43 7.05
CA ALA A 127 3.37 8.62 5.95
C ALA A 127 2.76 7.29 5.48
N ALA A 128 3.56 6.23 5.38
CA ALA A 128 3.09 4.91 4.97
C ALA A 128 2.05 4.34 5.94
N VAL A 129 2.35 4.33 7.25
CA VAL A 129 1.41 3.79 8.25
C VAL A 129 0.17 4.66 8.45
N SER A 130 0.28 5.96 8.21
CA SER A 130 -0.87 6.87 8.26
C SER A 130 -1.82 6.64 7.07
N GLN A 131 -1.29 6.15 5.95
CA GLN A 131 -2.08 5.81 4.77
C GLN A 131 -2.65 4.38 4.85
N CYS A 132 -1.87 3.43 5.36
CA CYS A 132 -2.23 2.02 5.55
C CYS A 132 -1.58 1.51 6.83
N GLY A 133 -2.34 1.29 7.90
CA GLY A 133 -1.82 0.85 9.20
C GLY A 133 -1.09 -0.48 9.12
N ASP A 134 -1.55 -1.34 8.21
CA ASP A 134 -0.94 -2.62 7.86
C ASP A 134 0.48 -2.51 7.29
N ALA A 135 0.87 -1.34 6.74
CA ALA A 135 2.22 -1.11 6.21
C ALA A 135 3.32 -1.29 7.27
N ILE A 136 2.97 -1.24 8.57
CA ILE A 136 3.91 -1.47 9.67
C ILE A 136 4.58 -2.85 9.60
N ARG A 137 3.95 -3.85 8.94
CA ARG A 137 4.52 -5.18 8.71
C ARG A 137 5.82 -5.16 7.90
N HIS A 138 5.98 -4.15 7.03
CA HIS A 138 7.13 -3.99 6.16
C HIS A 138 8.27 -3.17 6.80
N LEU A 139 8.02 -2.59 7.98
CA LEU A 139 9.02 -1.84 8.72
C LEU A 139 9.85 -2.78 9.62
N SER A 140 11.15 -2.56 9.67
CA SER A 140 12.01 -3.18 10.69
C SER A 140 11.64 -2.65 12.08
N THR A 141 11.94 -3.43 13.12
CA THR A 141 11.65 -3.02 14.50
C THR A 141 12.32 -1.70 14.90
N ALA A 142 13.50 -1.41 14.35
CA ALA A 142 14.24 -0.16 14.59
C ALA A 142 13.55 1.09 13.98
N GLN A 143 12.73 0.92 12.94
CA GLN A 143 12.02 2.03 12.27
C GLN A 143 10.65 2.34 12.90
N ARG A 144 10.16 1.46 13.76
CA ARG A 144 8.86 1.58 14.43
C ARG A 144 9.03 2.37 15.73
N SER A 145 9.19 3.69 15.59
CA SER A 145 9.12 4.59 16.74
C SER A 145 7.72 4.59 17.34
N GLU A 146 7.58 5.08 18.57
CA GLU A 146 6.28 5.17 19.23
C GLU A 146 5.26 5.97 18.40
N ALA A 147 5.70 7.06 17.75
CA ALA A 147 4.86 7.85 16.85
C ALA A 147 4.36 7.04 15.64
N VAL A 148 5.20 6.18 15.06
CA VAL A 148 4.82 5.30 13.94
C VAL A 148 3.86 4.22 14.41
N CYS A 149 4.11 3.59 15.57
CA CYS A 149 3.20 2.61 16.16
C CYS A 149 1.83 3.22 16.46
N LEU A 150 1.80 4.40 17.07
CA LEU A 150 0.56 5.14 17.36
C LEU A 150 -0.21 5.50 16.10
N ALA A 151 0.48 5.98 15.06
CA ALA A 151 -0.16 6.30 13.79
C ALA A 151 -0.76 5.04 13.13
N ALA A 152 -0.03 3.91 13.16
CA ALA A 152 -0.50 2.65 12.60
C ALA A 152 -1.79 2.16 13.30
N VAL A 153 -1.81 2.10 14.63
CA VAL A 153 -2.98 1.60 15.38
C VAL A 153 -4.18 2.55 15.35
N ARG A 154 -3.94 3.85 15.13
CA ARG A 154 -5.02 4.83 14.91
C ARG A 154 -5.64 4.70 13.52
N GLN A 155 -4.85 4.28 12.53
CA GLN A 155 -5.33 4.02 11.19
C GLN A 155 -6.08 2.67 11.14
N ASP A 156 -5.47 1.61 11.68
CA ASP A 156 -6.03 0.26 11.81
C ASP A 156 -5.64 -0.35 13.17
N GLY A 157 -6.62 -0.54 14.06
CA GLY A 157 -6.41 -1.09 15.40
C GLY A 157 -5.78 -2.48 15.38
N ARG A 158 -5.97 -3.25 14.31
CA ARG A 158 -5.36 -4.58 14.13
C ARG A 158 -3.86 -4.52 13.84
N ALA A 159 -3.32 -3.35 13.50
CA ALA A 159 -1.88 -3.15 13.34
C ALA A 159 -1.09 -3.52 14.62
N ILE A 160 -1.73 -3.49 15.80
CA ILE A 160 -1.11 -3.93 17.06
C ILE A 160 -0.63 -5.38 17.03
N CYS A 161 -1.29 -6.23 16.24
CA CYS A 161 -0.93 -7.65 16.07
C CYS A 161 0.46 -7.81 15.44
N HIS A 162 0.95 -6.80 14.71
CA HIS A 162 2.28 -6.78 14.09
C HIS A 162 3.36 -6.15 14.99
N LEU A 163 2.98 -5.57 16.13
CA LEU A 163 3.90 -4.94 17.09
C LEU A 163 4.49 -5.96 18.05
N THR A 164 5.75 -5.75 18.43
CA THR A 164 6.36 -6.50 19.54
C THR A 164 5.87 -5.97 20.88
N VAL A 165 5.94 -6.77 21.95
CA VAL A 165 5.56 -6.36 23.32
C VAL A 165 6.26 -5.07 23.75
N LYS A 166 7.53 -4.89 23.38
CA LYS A 166 8.30 -3.67 23.69
C LYS A 166 7.77 -2.39 23.00
N GLN A 167 7.00 -2.54 21.92
CA GLN A 167 6.44 -1.43 21.14
C GLN A 167 4.99 -1.10 21.52
N ARG A 168 4.39 -1.91 22.40
CA ARG A 168 3.01 -1.78 22.85
C ARG A 168 2.96 -1.02 24.17
N SER A 169 3.26 0.27 24.11
CA SER A 169 3.01 1.15 25.26
C SER A 169 1.52 1.19 25.58
N GLU A 170 1.16 1.55 26.81
CA GLU A 170 -0.24 1.67 27.22
C GLU A 170 -1.03 2.61 26.29
N ALA A 171 -0.38 3.69 25.82
CA ALA A 171 -0.96 4.61 24.85
C ALA A 171 -1.26 3.93 23.50
N VAL A 172 -0.36 3.08 22.99
CA VAL A 172 -0.56 2.31 21.76
C VAL A 172 -1.68 1.30 21.93
N CYS A 173 -1.69 0.55 23.04
CA CYS A 173 -2.74 -0.42 23.34
C CYS A 173 -4.12 0.24 23.42
N LEU A 174 -4.22 1.36 24.16
CA LEU A 174 -5.45 2.09 24.33
C LEU A 174 -5.95 2.70 23.01
N ALA A 175 -5.04 3.21 22.17
CA ALA A 175 -5.39 3.71 20.85
C ALA A 175 -5.92 2.60 19.94
N ALA A 176 -5.30 1.41 19.97
CA ALA A 176 -5.73 0.26 19.18
C ALA A 176 -7.16 -0.19 19.53
N VAL A 177 -7.48 -0.39 20.82
CA VAL A 177 -8.82 -0.84 21.24
C VAL A 177 -9.91 0.20 21.06
N ARG A 178 -9.54 1.49 21.08
CA ARG A 178 -10.48 2.57 20.75
C ARG A 178 -10.80 2.62 19.26
N GLN A 179 -9.88 2.18 18.42
CA GLN A 179 -10.08 2.09 16.98
C GLN A 179 -10.90 0.82 16.65
N ASP A 180 -10.43 -0.36 17.08
CA ASP A 180 -11.07 -1.67 16.92
C ASP A 180 -11.08 -2.40 18.27
N GLY A 181 -12.28 -2.62 18.85
CA GLY A 181 -12.45 -3.31 20.13
C GLY A 181 -11.87 -4.72 20.14
N HIS A 182 -11.82 -5.40 18.99
CA HIS A 182 -11.24 -6.73 18.83
C HIS A 182 -9.70 -6.73 18.87
N ALA A 183 -9.05 -5.56 18.78
CA ALA A 183 -7.58 -5.45 18.87
C ALA A 183 -7.04 -6.00 20.21
N ILE A 184 -7.88 -6.06 21.25
CA ILE A 184 -7.54 -6.64 22.56
C ILE A 184 -7.14 -8.12 22.46
N ALA A 185 -7.63 -8.84 21.43
CA ALA A 185 -7.29 -10.24 21.17
C ALA A 185 -5.79 -10.43 20.91
N CYS A 186 -5.11 -9.43 20.35
CA CYS A 186 -3.69 -9.47 20.03
C CYS A 186 -2.77 -9.09 21.19
N MET A 187 -3.32 -8.64 22.32
CA MET A 187 -2.59 -8.28 23.53
C MET A 187 -2.45 -9.48 24.48
N SER A 188 -1.36 -9.54 25.24
CA SER A 188 -1.20 -10.52 26.32
C SER A 188 -2.07 -10.16 27.53
N ALA A 189 -2.24 -11.08 28.49
CA ALA A 189 -3.05 -10.81 29.68
C ALA A 189 -2.46 -9.69 30.55
N GLU A 190 -1.14 -9.54 30.54
CA GLU A 190 -0.40 -8.53 31.30
C GLU A 190 -0.56 -7.12 30.70
N GLU A 191 -0.72 -7.02 29.38
CA GLU A 191 -0.92 -5.74 28.67
C GLU A 191 -2.35 -5.18 28.85
N ARG A 192 -3.31 -6.04 29.22
CA ARG A 192 -4.74 -5.72 29.33
C ARG A 192 -5.07 -5.14 30.71
N THR A 193 -4.76 -3.86 30.89
CA THR A 193 -5.21 -3.10 32.08
C THR A 193 -6.75 -2.97 32.10
N GLU A 194 -7.32 -2.65 33.26
CA GLU A 194 -8.78 -2.45 33.37
C GLU A 194 -9.25 -1.32 32.43
N ALA A 195 -8.45 -0.26 32.26
CA ALA A 195 -8.74 0.84 31.34
C ALA A 195 -8.80 0.36 29.88
N ILE A 196 -7.87 -0.51 29.46
CA ILE A 196 -7.88 -1.09 28.10
C ILE A 196 -9.07 -2.04 27.92
N CYS A 197 -9.37 -2.87 28.92
CA CYS A 197 -10.53 -3.78 28.89
C CYS A 197 -11.84 -3.01 28.75
N LEU A 198 -12.02 -1.95 29.54
CA LEU A 198 -13.19 -1.08 29.46
C LEU A 198 -13.29 -0.37 28.11
N ALA A 199 -12.18 0.18 27.61
CA ALA A 199 -12.16 0.85 26.31
C ALA A 199 -12.53 -0.11 25.16
N ALA A 200 -12.01 -1.35 25.19
CA ALA A 200 -12.33 -2.38 24.20
C ALA A 200 -13.82 -2.74 24.21
N VAL A 201 -14.38 -3.00 25.39
CA VAL A 201 -15.79 -3.37 25.56
C VAL A 201 -16.74 -2.22 25.23
N HIS A 202 -16.36 -0.98 25.57
CA HIS A 202 -17.12 0.20 25.16
C HIS A 202 -17.10 0.39 23.64
N ARG A 203 -16.00 0.02 22.97
CA ARG A 203 -15.89 0.09 21.53
C ARG A 203 -16.70 -1.01 20.84
N ASP A 204 -16.61 -2.22 21.36
CA ASP A 204 -17.36 -3.39 20.93
C ASP A 204 -17.62 -4.33 22.12
N SER A 205 -18.89 -4.54 22.47
CA SER A 205 -19.27 -5.39 23.60
C SER A 205 -18.78 -6.84 23.45
N TYR A 206 -18.62 -7.34 22.23
CA TYR A 206 -18.09 -8.69 21.97
C TYR A 206 -16.61 -8.83 22.34
N ALA A 207 -15.89 -7.72 22.56
CA ALA A 207 -14.52 -7.75 23.05
C ALA A 207 -14.38 -8.46 24.42
N ILE A 208 -15.48 -8.56 25.19
CA ILE A 208 -15.51 -9.28 26.47
C ILE A 208 -15.12 -10.76 26.32
N GLU A 209 -15.37 -11.38 25.17
CA GLU A 209 -15.06 -12.78 24.90
C GLU A 209 -13.56 -13.07 25.02
N TYR A 210 -12.71 -12.12 24.65
CA TYR A 210 -11.26 -12.25 24.72
C TYR A 210 -10.69 -12.06 26.13
N LEU A 211 -11.50 -11.60 27.09
CA LEU A 211 -11.05 -11.32 28.45
C LEU A 211 -11.14 -12.54 29.35
N THR A 212 -10.11 -12.73 30.18
CA THR A 212 -10.10 -13.75 31.23
C THR A 212 -11.13 -13.44 32.31
N LEU A 213 -11.55 -14.44 33.09
CA LEU A 213 -12.49 -14.25 34.19
C LEU A 213 -12.04 -13.16 35.19
N LYS A 214 -10.72 -13.07 35.45
CA LYS A 214 -10.13 -12.06 36.32
C LYS A 214 -10.29 -10.63 35.76
N GLN A 215 -10.27 -10.46 34.44
CA GLN A 215 -10.39 -9.17 33.75
C GLN A 215 -11.85 -8.73 33.56
N ARG A 216 -12.82 -9.66 33.66
CA ARG A 216 -14.26 -9.36 33.59
C ARG A 216 -14.77 -8.81 34.93
N THR A 217 -14.20 -7.67 35.35
CA THR A 217 -14.65 -6.97 36.55
C THR A 217 -16.12 -6.56 36.43
N LYS A 218 -16.76 -6.23 37.54
CA LYS A 218 -18.15 -5.77 37.54
C LYS A 218 -18.35 -4.61 36.56
N ALA A 219 -17.40 -3.67 36.50
CA ALA A 219 -17.42 -2.55 35.57
C ALA A 219 -17.37 -3.00 34.11
N VAL A 220 -16.46 -3.91 33.76
CA VAL A 220 -16.33 -4.45 32.39
C VAL A 220 -17.58 -5.23 31.96
N ARG A 221 -18.16 -6.05 32.86
CA ARG A 221 -19.41 -6.78 32.56
C ARG A 221 -20.60 -5.85 32.34
N LEU A 222 -20.71 -4.80 33.16
CA LEU A 222 -21.73 -3.76 33.00
C LEU A 222 -21.55 -3.01 31.67
N ALA A 223 -20.32 -2.66 31.31
CA ALA A 223 -20.01 -2.00 30.04
C ALA A 223 -20.39 -2.86 28.82
N ALA A 224 -20.29 -4.20 28.93
CA ALA A 224 -20.67 -5.13 27.87
C ALA A 224 -22.18 -5.37 27.76
N GLY A 225 -23.01 -4.79 28.65
CA GLY A 225 -24.45 -5.04 28.69
C GLY A 225 -24.81 -6.46 29.19
N VAL A 226 -23.87 -7.19 29.78
CA VAL A 226 -24.13 -8.53 30.34
C VAL A 226 -24.84 -8.35 31.68
N ARG A 227 -26.13 -8.73 31.74
CA ARG A 227 -26.89 -8.76 33.00
C ARG A 227 -26.14 -9.63 34.03
N LEU A 228 -25.92 -9.06 35.22
CA LEU A 228 -25.18 -9.67 36.33
C LEU A 228 -25.90 -10.89 36.90
#